data_AF-A0A974HH45-F1
#
_entry.id   AF-A0A974HH45-F1
#
_cell.length_a   1.000
_cell.length_b   1.000
_cell.length_c   1.000
_cell.angle_alpha   90.00
_cell.angle_beta   90.00
_cell.angle_gamma   90.00
#
_symmetry.space_group_name_H-M   'P 1'
#
loop_
_entity.id
_entity.type
_entity.pdbx_description
1 polymer ?
#
loop_
_entity_poly.entity_id
_entity_poly.type
_entity_poly.pdbx_seq_one_letter_code
_entity_poly.pdbx_strand_id
1 'polypeptide(L)'
;MYPCLDCKQCRHVIKGKSFIHPGTGESIEIRGYHTCLSQFVVYAIVCPCGMIYVAETIQKVKSRISQHKSTIKLGNTALQVIKFTSPGLNKDYN
;
A
#
# COMPACT_ATOMS: atom_id res chain seq x y z
N MET A 1 9.44 4.44 -1.73
CA MET A 1 9.11 5.86 -2.07
C MET A 1 10.31 6.76 -1.84
N TYR A 2 10.60 7.70 -2.74
CA TYR A 2 11.69 8.65 -2.59
C TYR A 2 11.39 9.72 -1.52
N PRO A 3 12.40 10.21 -0.78
CA PRO A 3 12.20 11.15 0.32
C PRO A 3 11.48 12.43 -0.12
N CYS A 4 10.46 12.80 0.64
CA CYS A 4 9.74 14.05 0.56
C CYS A 4 10.30 14.95 1.67
N LEU A 5 10.72 16.20 1.39
CA LEU A 5 11.36 17.08 2.39
C LEU A 5 10.56 17.16 3.70
N ASP A 6 9.29 17.58 3.65
CA ASP A 6 8.51 17.87 4.87
C ASP A 6 7.09 17.28 4.89
N CYS A 7 6.85 16.23 4.09
CA CYS A 7 5.52 15.64 4.03
C CYS A 7 5.23 14.77 5.26
N LYS A 8 4.33 15.23 6.13
CA LYS A 8 3.86 14.50 7.33
C LYS A 8 3.37 13.08 7.03
N GLN A 9 2.82 12.84 5.84
CA GLN A 9 2.31 11.52 5.45
C GLN A 9 3.43 10.52 5.11
N CYS A 10 4.55 10.99 4.52
CA CYS A 10 5.66 10.13 4.10
C CYS A 10 6.40 9.45 5.29
N ARG A 11 6.17 9.90 6.54
CA ARG A 11 6.77 9.30 7.74
C ARG A 11 6.38 7.84 7.96
N HIS A 12 5.23 7.42 7.43
CA HIS A 12 4.67 6.08 7.64
C HIS A 12 4.73 5.21 6.38
N VAL A 13 5.53 5.61 5.39
CA VAL A 13 5.62 4.91 4.10
C VAL A 13 6.97 4.21 4.02
N ILE A 14 6.98 2.99 3.49
CA ILE A 14 8.21 2.25 3.22
C ILE A 14 9.05 3.00 2.18
N LYS A 15 10.29 3.29 2.56
CA LYS A 15 11.30 3.93 1.71
C LYS A 15 12.25 2.84 1.21
N GLY A 16 12.59 2.89 -0.07
CA GLY A 16 13.40 1.84 -0.70
C GLY A 16 12.98 1.57 -2.14
N LYS A 17 13.79 0.71 -2.78
CA LYS A 17 13.58 0.17 -4.13
C LYS A 17 12.82 -1.17 -4.12
N SER A 18 12.65 -1.78 -2.96
CA SER A 18 11.91 -3.03 -2.78
C SER A 18 11.23 -3.07 -1.40
N PHE A 19 10.34 -4.03 -1.21
CA PHE A 19 9.77 -4.38 0.09
C PHE A 19 9.59 -5.89 0.21
N ILE A 20 9.56 -6.40 1.44
CA ILE A 20 9.31 -7.82 1.69
C ILE A 20 7.80 -8.06 1.78
N HIS A 21 7.30 -9.02 1.02
CA HIS A 21 5.91 -9.43 1.07
C HIS A 21 5.64 -10.17 2.40
N PRO A 22 4.82 -9.62 3.32
CA PRO A 22 4.62 -10.16 4.67
C PRO A 22 4.10 -11.60 4.70
N GLY A 23 3.38 -12.07 3.68
CA GLY A 23 2.84 -13.43 3.64
C GLY A 23 3.79 -14.49 3.06
N THR A 24 4.71 -14.09 2.17
CA THR A 24 5.55 -15.05 1.41
C THR A 24 7.04 -14.89 1.72
N GLY A 25 7.45 -13.77 2.31
CA GLY A 25 8.85 -13.42 2.53
C GLY A 25 9.59 -12.99 1.26
N GLU A 26 8.92 -12.92 0.11
CA GLU A 26 9.54 -12.56 -1.16
C GLU A 26 9.86 -11.06 -1.21
N SER A 27 11.03 -10.70 -1.75
CA SER A 27 11.39 -9.31 -2.01
C SER A 27 10.79 -8.84 -3.33
N ILE A 28 9.85 -7.90 -3.27
CA ILE A 28 9.20 -7.31 -4.43
C ILE A 28 9.88 -5.98 -4.76
N GLU A 29 10.39 -5.84 -5.99
CA GLU A 29 10.96 -4.59 -6.49
C GLU A 29 9.89 -3.58 -6.90
N ILE A 30 10.10 -2.33 -6.48
CA ILE A 30 9.28 -1.17 -6.84
C ILE A 30 9.87 -0.57 -8.11
N ARG A 31 9.13 -0.68 -9.22
CA ARG A 31 9.57 -0.16 -10.51
C ARG A 31 9.39 1.35 -10.58
N GLY A 32 10.41 2.05 -11.05
CA GLY A 32 10.34 3.49 -11.34
C GLY A 32 10.52 4.41 -10.13
N TYR A 33 10.27 5.70 -10.37
CA TYR A 33 10.47 6.76 -9.39
C TYR A 33 9.13 7.26 -8.86
N HIS A 34 8.82 6.94 -7.61
CA HIS A 34 7.58 7.35 -6.97
C HIS A 34 7.81 8.26 -5.76
N THR A 35 7.05 9.35 -5.72
CA THR A 35 7.01 10.32 -4.60
C THR A 35 5.59 10.42 -4.06
N CYS A 36 5.40 11.19 -2.99
CA CYS A 36 4.06 11.45 -2.46
C CYS A 36 3.18 12.32 -3.37
N LEU A 37 3.75 12.88 -4.45
CA LEU A 37 3.05 13.63 -5.48
C LEU A 37 2.66 12.79 -6.69
N SER A 38 3.14 11.54 -6.79
CA SER A 38 2.76 10.61 -7.86
C SER A 38 1.24 10.39 -7.88
N GLN A 39 0.69 10.25 -9.08
CA GLN A 39 -0.72 9.99 -9.39
C GLN A 39 -0.80 8.79 -10.34
N PHE A 40 -1.98 8.19 -10.46
CA PHE A 40 -2.20 7.01 -11.33
C PHE A 40 -1.27 5.86 -10.97
N VAL A 41 -1.19 5.55 -9.67
CA VAL A 41 -0.30 4.50 -9.13
C VAL A 41 -1.09 3.42 -8.42
N VAL A 42 -0.50 2.22 -8.40
CA VAL A 42 -0.90 1.14 -7.49
C VAL A 42 -0.09 1.25 -6.20
N TYR A 43 -0.74 1.05 -5.05
CA TYR A 43 -0.10 1.09 -3.74
C TYR A 43 -0.55 -0.10 -2.87
N ALA A 44 0.30 -0.44 -1.90
CA ALA A 44 0.05 -1.48 -0.91
C ALA A 44 0.09 -0.91 0.51
N ILE A 45 -0.85 -1.33 1.35
CA ILE A 45 -0.88 -1.07 2.80
C ILE A 45 -0.69 -2.40 3.51
N VAL A 46 0.34 -2.48 4.34
CA VAL A 46 0.65 -3.68 5.12
C VAL A 46 0.08 -3.52 6.53
N CYS A 47 -0.77 -4.46 6.92
CA CYS A 47 -1.24 -4.60 8.29
C CYS A 47 -0.15 -5.31 9.12
N PRO A 48 0.09 -4.90 10.38
CA PRO A 48 0.93 -5.66 11.31
C PRO A 48 0.47 -7.12 11.50
N CYS A 49 -0.80 -7.41 11.20
CA CYS A 49 -1.38 -8.75 11.21
C CYS A 49 -0.99 -9.63 10.01
N GLY A 50 -0.09 -9.17 9.12
CA GLY A 50 0.39 -9.93 7.96
C GLY A 50 -0.47 -9.82 6.70
N MET A 51 -1.62 -9.14 6.77
CA MET A 51 -2.47 -8.89 5.61
C MET A 51 -2.00 -7.69 4.79
N ILE A 52 -2.20 -7.74 3.47
CA ILE A 52 -1.91 -6.63 2.55
C ILE A 52 -3.19 -6.19 1.85
N TYR A 53 -3.39 -4.87 1.79
CA TYR A 53 -4.39 -4.25 0.93
C TYR A 53 -3.71 -3.60 -0.26
N VAL A 54 -4.08 -4.00 -1.48
CA VAL A 54 -3.56 -3.43 -2.73
C VAL A 54 -4.67 -2.69 -3.44
N ALA A 55 -4.40 -1.47 -3.89
CA ALA A 55 -5.37 -0.67 -4.62
C ALA A 55 -4.69 0.31 -5.56
N GLU A 56 -5.45 0.76 -6.56
CA GLU A 56 -5.06 1.84 -7.45
C GLU A 56 -5.59 3.20 -6.98
N THR A 57 -4.95 4.27 -7.45
CA THR A 57 -5.47 5.61 -7.25
C THR A 57 -5.09 6.58 -8.37
N ILE A 58 -6.06 7.39 -8.77
CA ILE A 58 -5.88 8.53 -9.67
C ILE A 58 -5.40 9.80 -8.92
N GLN A 59 -5.55 9.84 -7.60
CA GLN A 59 -5.18 11.00 -6.80
C GLN A 59 -3.70 10.94 -6.42
N LYS A 60 -3.17 12.07 -5.90
CA LYS A 60 -1.83 12.10 -5.33
C LYS A 60 -1.73 11.14 -4.14
N VAL A 61 -0.65 10.38 -4.05
CA VAL A 61 -0.43 9.41 -2.96
C VAL A 61 -0.58 10.07 -1.57
N LYS A 62 -0.06 11.29 -1.37
CA LYS A 62 -0.22 12.03 -0.10
C LYS A 62 -1.69 12.24 0.28
N SER A 63 -2.54 12.53 -0.70
CA SER A 63 -3.97 12.79 -0.48
C SER A 63 -4.68 11.50 -0.11
N ARG A 64 -4.35 10.39 -0.78
CA ARG A 64 -4.92 9.08 -0.46
C ARG A 64 -4.52 8.57 0.91
N ILE A 65 -3.27 8.73 1.32
CA ILE A 65 -2.84 8.37 2.67
C ILE A 65 -3.62 9.19 3.70
N SER A 66 -3.81 10.50 3.46
CA SER A 66 -4.57 11.36 4.36
C SER A 66 -6.05 10.96 4.44
N GLN A 67 -6.67 10.67 3.29
CA GLN A 67 -8.06 10.22 3.22
C GLN A 67 -8.24 8.90 3.95
N HIS A 68 -7.42 7.90 3.64
CA HIS A 68 -7.48 6.58 4.27
C HIS A 68 -7.35 6.70 5.81
N LYS A 69 -6.36 7.45 6.31
CA LYS A 69 -6.22 7.71 7.75
C LYS A 69 -7.45 8.40 8.36
N SER A 70 -8.03 9.38 7.69
CA SER A 70 -9.24 10.07 8.15
C SER A 70 -10.41 9.10 8.26
N THR A 71 -10.60 8.27 7.24
CA THR A 71 -11.64 7.24 7.21
C THR A 71 -11.46 6.21 8.34
N ILE A 72 -10.21 5.84 8.71
CA ILE A 72 -9.94 4.94 9.85
C ILE A 72 -10.38 5.61 11.14
N LYS A 73 -10.00 6.88 11.34
CA LYS A 73 -10.35 7.64 12.55
C LYS A 73 -11.86 7.79 12.74
N LEU A 74 -12.61 7.85 11.65
CA LEU A 74 -14.07 7.93 11.66
C LEU A 74 -14.77 6.57 11.83
N GLY A 75 -14.02 5.47 11.96
CA GLY A 75 -14.58 4.12 12.12
C GLY A 75 -15.27 3.57 10.86
N ASN A 76 -15.14 4.24 9.71
CA ASN A 76 -15.81 3.85 8.48
C ASN A 76 -14.95 2.85 7.68
N THR A 77 -14.83 1.63 8.20
CA THR A 77 -13.94 0.59 7.65
C THR A 77 -14.45 -0.02 6.33
N ALA A 78 -15.74 0.14 6.01
CA ALA A 78 -16.37 -0.41 4.81
C ALA A 78 -15.76 0.14 3.49
N LEU A 79 -15.32 1.41 3.49
CA LEU A 79 -14.74 2.07 2.32
C LEU A 79 -13.27 1.72 2.06
N GLN A 80 -12.59 1.06 3.01
CA GLN A 80 -11.14 0.88 2.95
C GLN A 80 -10.69 -0.49 2.49
N VAL A 81 -11.61 -1.46 2.40
CA VAL A 81 -11.24 -2.85 2.20
C VAL A 81 -12.09 -3.43 1.07
N ILE A 82 -11.63 -3.25 -0.16
CA ILE A 82 -11.85 -4.32 -1.15
C ILE A 82 -10.93 -5.45 -0.69
N LYS A 83 -11.50 -6.44 0.01
CA LYS A 83 -10.78 -7.64 0.42
C LYS A 83 -10.42 -8.41 -0.84
N PHE A 84 -9.19 -8.29 -1.31
CA PHE A 84 -8.57 -9.38 -2.03
C PHE A 84 -8.05 -10.35 -0.98
N THR A 85 -8.95 -11.16 -0.41
CA THR A 85 -8.53 -12.49 0.03
C THR A 85 -8.16 -13.21 -1.25
N SER A 86 -6.87 -13.34 -1.55
CA SER A 86 -6.45 -14.44 -2.41
C SER A 86 -6.93 -15.71 -1.68
N PRO A 87 -7.90 -16.48 -2.21
CA PRO A 87 -7.98 -17.87 -1.81
C PRO A 87 -6.60 -18.45 -2.10
N GLY A 88 -6.06 -19.25 -1.20
CA GLY A 88 -4.74 -19.85 -1.37
C GLY A 88 -4.56 -20.30 -2.82
N LEU A 89 -3.46 -19.88 -3.45
CA LEU A 89 -2.95 -20.59 -4.60
C LEU A 89 -2.54 -21.97 -4.09
N ASN A 90 -3.51 -22.88 -4.02
CA ASN A 90 -3.28 -24.30 -4.20
C ASN A 90 -2.48 -24.40 -5.49
N LYS A 91 -1.18 -24.60 -5.35
CA LYS A 91 -0.34 -25.11 -6.42
C LYS A 91 -0.58 -26.61 -6.51
N ASP A 92 -1.77 -26.99 -6.98
CA ASP A 92 -1.94 -28.26 -7.65
C ASP A 92 -1.73 -28.00 -9.13
N TYR A 93 -0.48 -28.13 -9.57
CA TYR A 93 -0.16 -28.37 -10.96
C TYR A 93 -0.24 -29.89 -11.18
N ASN A 94 -1.30 -30.33 -11.86
CA ASN A 94 -1.32 -31.47 -12.76
C ASN A 94 -2.23 -31.12 -13.93
#